data_AF-A0A2N9M4B9-F1
#
_entry.id   AF-A0A2N9M4B9-F1
#
_cell.length_a   1.000
_cell.length_b   1.000
_cell.length_c   1.000
_cell.angle_alpha   90.00
_cell.angle_beta   90.00
_cell.angle_gamma   90.00
#
_symmetry.space_group_name_H-M   'P 1'
#
loop_
_entity.id
_entity.type
_entity.pdbx_description
1 polymer ?
#
loop_
_entity_poly.entity_id
_entity_poly.type
_entity_poly.pdbx_seq_one_letter_code
_entity_poly.pdbx_strand_id
1 'polypeptide(L)'
;MASYKILYWREVPSQIRAEDGADEITLPLPAKFMERIDHLALHRGLQGSDDYLAQWRWSDEEEREGSAQEVAEAVMAELESQAEWRT
;
A
#
# COMPACT_ATOMS: atom_id res chain seq x y z
N MET A 1 12.71 13.14 10.06
CA MET A 1 12.56 11.67 9.96
C MET A 1 11.07 11.43 10.01
N ALA A 2 10.58 10.64 9.07
CA ALA A 2 9.18 10.31 8.93
C ALA A 2 9.01 8.81 9.07
N SER A 3 8.02 8.38 9.84
CA SER A 3 7.61 6.98 9.88
C SER A 3 6.56 6.73 8.80
N TYR A 4 6.61 5.57 8.17
CA TYR A 4 5.63 5.16 7.18
C TYR A 4 5.20 3.71 7.38
N LYS A 5 3.97 3.43 6.94
CA LYS A 5 3.35 2.11 6.91
C LYS A 5 2.64 1.95 5.58
N ILE A 6 2.63 0.72 5.08
CA ILE A 6 1.95 0.38 3.84
C ILE A 6 0.82 -0.57 4.19
N LEU A 7 -0.39 -0.25 3.73
CA LEU A 7 -1.51 -1.18 3.82
C LEU A 7 -1.41 -2.17 2.67
N TYR A 8 -1.31 -3.44 3.02
CA TYR A 8 -1.34 -4.55 2.08
C TYR A 8 -2.67 -5.28 2.15
N TRP A 9 -3.21 -5.62 1.00
CA TRP A 9 -4.17 -6.71 0.87
C TRP A 9 -3.41 -7.97 0.51
N ARG A 10 -3.20 -8.86 1.49
CA ARG A 10 -2.30 -10.02 1.39
C ARG A 10 -0.86 -9.65 0.99
N GLU A 11 -0.61 -9.67 -0.32
CA GLU A 11 0.68 -9.49 -0.99
C GLU A 11 0.71 -8.24 -1.88
N VAL A 12 -0.43 -7.56 -2.05
CA VAL A 12 -0.57 -6.40 -2.94
C VAL A 12 -0.70 -5.14 -2.08
N PRO A 13 0.16 -4.13 -2.25
CA PRO A 13 0.02 -2.87 -1.52
C PRO A 13 -1.17 -2.07 -2.07
N SER A 14 -1.82 -1.28 -1.23
CA SER A 14 -2.99 -0.47 -1.60
C SER A 14 -2.85 1.00 -1.25
N GLN A 15 -2.28 1.33 -0.10
CA GLN A 15 -2.07 2.72 0.33
C GLN A 15 -0.86 2.82 1.23
N ILE A 16 -0.24 3.98 1.23
CA ILE A 16 0.90 4.33 2.07
C ILE A 16 0.43 5.41 3.03
N ARG A 17 0.74 5.25 4.31
CA ARG A 17 0.55 6.26 5.34
C ARG A 17 1.93 6.65 5.83
N ALA A 18 2.26 7.93 5.81
CA ALA A 18 3.50 8.46 6.35
C ALA A 18 3.19 9.61 7.30
N GLU A 19 3.97 9.74 8.36
CA GLU A 19 3.86 10.81 9.35
C GLU A 19 5.26 11.33 9.70
N ASP A 20 5.41 12.65 9.79
CA ASP A 20 6.69 13.29 10.11
C ASP A 20 6.62 14.19 11.34
N GLY A 21 5.91 13.73 12.38
CA GLY A 21 5.78 14.41 13.67
C GLY A 21 5.03 15.76 13.64
N ALA A 22 4.97 16.42 12.49
CA ALA A 22 4.22 17.63 12.21
C ALA A 22 2.94 17.31 11.44
N ASP A 23 3.05 16.49 10.38
CA ASP A 23 1.95 16.17 9.49
C ASP A 23 1.82 14.65 9.28
N GLU A 24 0.61 14.22 8.94
CA GLU A 24 0.32 12.86 8.49
C GLU A 24 -0.26 12.93 7.07
N ILE A 25 0.36 12.20 6.16
CA ILE A 25 -0.10 12.04 4.79
C ILE A 25 -0.49 10.58 4.52
N THR A 26 -1.59 10.40 3.80
CA THR A 26 -1.97 9.10 3.26
C THR A 26 -2.03 9.20 1.75
N LEU A 27 -1.17 8.44 1.07
CA LEU A 27 -1.13 8.35 -0.38
C LEU A 27 -1.75 7.02 -0.83
N PRO A 28 -2.89 7.03 -1.56
CA PRO A 28 -3.42 5.83 -2.19
C PRO A 28 -2.54 5.45 -3.40
N LEU A 29 -2.36 4.14 -3.61
CA LEU A 29 -1.67 3.65 -4.81
C LEU A 29 -2.57 3.74 -6.05
N PRO A 30 -1.99 3.71 -7.26
CA PRO A 30 -2.75 3.79 -8.51
C PRO A 30 -3.73 2.63 -8.67
N ALA A 31 -4.78 2.86 -9.47
CA ALA A 31 -5.88 1.91 -9.68
C ALA A 31 -5.43 0.49 -10.09
N LYS A 32 -4.29 0.36 -10.79
CA LYS A 32 -3.69 -0.93 -11.17
C LYS A 32 -3.50 -1.90 -10.01
N PHE A 33 -3.23 -1.38 -8.80
CA PHE A 33 -3.09 -2.20 -7.59
C PHE A 33 -4.44 -2.73 -7.10
N MET A 34 -5.48 -1.89 -7.13
CA MET A 34 -6.85 -2.33 -6.82
C MET A 34 -7.33 -3.37 -7.83
N GLU A 35 -7.11 -3.15 -9.13
CA GLU A 35 -7.45 -4.14 -10.15
C GLU A 35 -6.74 -5.49 -9.93
N ARG A 36 -5.49 -5.46 -9.45
CA ARG A 36 -4.76 -6.68 -9.09
C ARG A 36 -5.36 -7.38 -7.88
N ILE A 37 -5.76 -6.63 -6.87
CA ILE A 37 -6.46 -7.14 -5.68
C ILE A 37 -7.77 -7.81 -6.10
N ASP A 38 -8.59 -7.14 -6.91
CA ASP A 38 -9.82 -7.69 -7.46
C ASP A 38 -9.55 -8.98 -8.24
N HIS A 39 -8.56 -8.98 -9.15
CA HIS A 39 -8.20 -10.19 -9.90
C HIS A 39 -7.80 -11.36 -8.99
N LEU A 40 -7.03 -11.11 -7.93
CA LEU A 40 -6.63 -12.14 -6.97
C LEU A 40 -7.82 -12.60 -6.11
N ALA A 41 -8.70 -11.69 -5.71
CA ALA A 41 -9.90 -12.01 -4.95
C ALA A 41 -10.86 -12.88 -5.79
N LEU A 42 -11.09 -12.52 -7.06
CA LEU A 42 -11.85 -13.31 -8.02
C LEU A 42 -11.22 -14.70 -8.22
N HIS A 43 -9.91 -14.76 -8.46
CA HIS A 43 -9.22 -16.03 -8.70
C HIS A 43 -9.24 -16.98 -7.50
N ARG A 44 -9.19 -16.42 -6.28
CA ARG A 44 -9.19 -17.19 -5.03
C ARG A 44 -10.59 -17.43 -4.46
N GLY A 45 -11.65 -16.95 -5.13
CA GLY A 45 -13.03 -17.08 -4.65
C GLY A 45 -13.31 -16.26 -3.38
N LEU A 46 -12.48 -15.26 -3.07
CA LEU A 46 -12.59 -14.39 -1.91
C LEU A 46 -13.59 -13.24 -2.17
N GLN A 47 -14.72 -13.57 -2.80
CA GLN A 47 -15.77 -12.61 -3.17
C GLN A 47 -16.71 -12.27 -2.00
N GLY A 48 -16.56 -12.96 -0.86
CA GLY A 48 -17.28 -12.62 0.37
C GLY A 48 -16.60 -11.42 1.05
N SER A 49 -17.36 -10.35 1.28
CA SER A 49 -16.85 -9.11 1.87
C SER A 49 -16.06 -9.34 3.18
N ASP A 50 -16.47 -10.32 4.00
CA ASP A 50 -15.78 -10.65 5.25
C ASP A 50 -14.36 -11.20 5.03
N ASP A 51 -14.20 -12.16 4.12
CA ASP A 51 -12.89 -12.77 3.86
C ASP A 51 -11.97 -11.77 3.15
N TYR A 52 -12.52 -10.99 2.22
CA TYR A 52 -11.82 -9.89 1.57
C TYR A 52 -11.31 -8.85 2.59
N LEU A 53 -12.16 -8.42 3.52
CA LEU A 53 -11.79 -7.43 4.52
C LEU A 53 -10.82 -7.99 5.56
N ALA A 54 -10.88 -9.30 5.85
CA ALA A 54 -9.96 -9.95 6.79
C ALA A 54 -8.51 -10.04 6.27
N GLN A 55 -8.28 -9.88 4.96
CA GLN A 55 -6.94 -9.95 4.39
C GLN A 55 -6.13 -8.65 4.46
N TRP A 56 -6.75 -7.55 4.91
CA TRP A 56 -6.06 -6.27 5.08
C TRP A 56 -5.08 -6.33 6.25
N ARG A 57 -3.82 -5.98 5.99
CA ARG A 57 -2.77 -5.91 7.00
C ARG A 57 -1.88 -4.70 6.77
N TRP A 58 -1.56 -3.99 7.84
CA TRP A 58 -0.50 -2.99 7.81
C TRP A 58 0.87 -3.67 7.85
N SER A 59 1.83 -3.13 7.11
CA SER A 59 3.22 -3.48 7.27
C SER A 59 3.76 -3.01 8.62
N ASP A 60 4.95 -3.49 8.95
CA ASP A 60 5.77 -2.87 9.98
C ASP A 60 5.97 -1.37 9.67
N GLU A 61 6.08 -0.61 10.76
CA GLU A 61 6.45 0.79 10.71
C GLU A 61 7.93 0.89 10.35
N GLU A 62 8.21 1.59 9.26
CA GLU A 62 9.58 1.88 8.85
C GLU A 62 9.82 3.38 8.95
N GLU A 63 11.03 3.77 9.35
CA GLU A 63 11.41 5.17 9.47
C GLU A 63 12.40 5.53 8.37
N ARG A 64 12.17 6.66 7.71
CA ARG A 64 13.06 7.18 6.66
C ARG A 64 13.38 8.65 6.88
N GLU A 65 14.54 9.05 6.37
CA GLU A 65 14.91 10.46 6.31
C GLU A 65 14.09 11.19 5.24
N GLY A 66 13.64 12.41 5.57
CA GLY A 66 12.74 13.21 4.75
C GLY A 66 11.48 13.65 5.48
N SER A 67 10.63 14.40 4.78
CA SER A 67 9.25 14.72 5.19
C SER A 67 8.28 13.58 4.86
N ALA A 68 7.11 13.58 5.51
CA ALA A 68 6.09 12.53 5.31
C ALA A 68 5.71 12.37 3.84
N GLN A 69 5.59 13.51 3.13
CA GLN A 69 5.29 13.53 1.71
C GLN A 69 6.43 12.97 0.85
N GLU A 70 7.68 13.39 1.08
CA GLU A 70 8.84 12.88 0.33
C GLU A 70 8.99 11.36 0.50
N VAL A 71 8.82 10.87 1.72
CA VAL A 71 8.88 9.43 2.02
C VAL A 71 7.74 8.69 1.35
N ALA A 72 6.51 9.19 1.42
CA ALA A 72 5.36 8.55 0.81
C ALA A 72 5.48 8.49 -0.73
N GLU A 73 5.95 9.56 -1.38
CA GLU A 73 6.19 9.60 -2.84
C GLU A 73 7.34 8.65 -3.26
N ALA A 74 8.42 8.61 -2.48
CA ALA A 74 9.53 7.69 -2.74
C ALA A 74 9.10 6.22 -2.62
N VAL A 75 8.37 5.88 -1.56
CA VAL A 75 7.84 4.52 -1.34
C VAL A 75 6.84 4.15 -2.44
N MET A 76 5.98 5.09 -2.85
CA MET A 76 5.06 4.88 -3.98
C MET A 76 5.82 4.50 -5.25
N ALA A 77 6.84 5.29 -5.62
CA ALA A 77 7.65 5.01 -6.80
C ALA A 77 8.37 3.65 -6.72
N GLU A 78 8.87 3.27 -5.54
CA GLU A 78 9.47 1.95 -5.31
C GLU A 78 8.45 0.81 -5.47
N LEU A 79 7.25 0.94 -4.88
CA LEU A 79 6.19 -0.06 -5.02
C LEU A 79 5.72 -0.18 -6.47
N GLU A 80 5.62 0.95 -7.18
CA GLU A 80 5.30 0.96 -8.60
C GLU A 80 6.37 0.30 -9.45
N SER A 81 7.65 0.48 -9.11
CA SER A 81 8.77 -0.17 -9.79
C SER A 81 8.87 -1.66 -9.46
N GLN A 82 8.57 -2.06 -8.22
CA GLN A 82 8.56 -3.47 -7.78
C GLN A 82 7.35 -4.23 -8.31
N ALA A 83 6.25 -3.52 -8.61
CA ALA A 83 5.12 -4.06 -9.34
C ALA A 83 5.51 -4.31 -10.81
N GLU A 84 6.43 -5.26 -11.04
CA GLU A 84 6.83 -5.79 -12.36
C GLU A 84 5.69 -6.57 -13.06
N TRP A 85 4.44 -6.38 -12.62
CA TRP A 85 3.27 -6.93 -13.28
C TRP A 85 3.10 -6.17 -14.60
N ARG A 86 3.74 -6.68 -15.65
CA ARG A 86 3.50 -6.21 -17.03
C ARG A 86 2.00 -6.18 -17.25
N THR A 87 1.49 -5.01 -17.63
CA THR A 87 0.14 -4.84 -18.15
C THR A 87 -0.07 -5.69 -19.40
#